data_AF-A0A532TJD4-F1
#
_entry.id   AF-A0A532TJD4-F1
#
_cell.length_a   1.000
_cell.length_b   1.000
_cell.length_c   1.000
_cell.angle_alpha   90.00
_cell.angle_beta   90.00
_cell.angle_gamma   90.00
#
_symmetry.space_group_name_H-M   'P 1'
#
loop_
_entity.id
_entity.type
_entity.pdbx_description
1 polymer ?
#
loop_
_entity_poly.entity_id
_entity_poly.type
_entity_poly.pdbx_seq_one_letter_code
_entity_poly.pdbx_strand_id
1 'polypeptide(L)'
;MPKSNEKIYFSPDLSERERACFETGIKLGTLYHILSGIPIRNDEKIINSIEKGIESAISCQPFVKSVKIHLVRDKILGNKESEFDYDEITGKIIQAEIFIEYESINIKAKLEWVDELEYPLMYIEEIKEKA
;
A
#
# COMPACT_ATOMS: atom_id res chain seq x y z
N MET A 1 -11.67 26.97 1.54
CA MET A 1 -11.49 25.65 0.92
C MET A 1 -12.78 25.28 0.21
N PRO A 2 -12.77 24.93 -1.09
CA PRO A 2 -14.00 24.69 -1.81
C PRO A 2 -14.68 23.43 -1.24
N LYS A 3 -15.95 23.57 -0.84
CA LYS A 3 -16.80 22.44 -0.44
C LYS A 3 -16.95 21.49 -1.65
N SER A 4 -16.66 20.22 -1.41
CA SER A 4 -16.61 19.05 -2.31
C SER A 4 -17.41 19.13 -3.63
N ASN A 5 -16.71 19.28 -4.76
CA ASN A 5 -17.26 18.93 -6.09
C ASN A 5 -17.19 17.41 -6.38
N GLU A 6 -16.62 16.59 -5.49
CA GLU A 6 -16.52 15.14 -5.69
C GLU A 6 -17.87 14.42 -5.62
N LYS A 7 -18.87 15.00 -4.95
CA LYS A 7 -20.24 14.47 -4.89
C LYS A 7 -20.90 14.36 -6.27
N ILE A 8 -20.32 14.97 -7.31
CA ILE A 8 -20.84 14.91 -8.69
C ILE A 8 -20.51 13.56 -9.35
N TYR A 9 -19.47 12.83 -8.88
CA TYR A 9 -18.99 11.61 -9.56
C TYR A 9 -19.45 10.30 -8.93
N PHE A 10 -19.67 10.27 -7.61
CA PHE A 10 -20.09 9.05 -6.91
C PHE A 10 -21.61 8.97 -6.81
N SER A 11 -22.15 7.75 -6.91
CA SER A 11 -23.59 7.51 -6.78
C SER A 11 -24.11 8.07 -5.46
N PRO A 12 -25.30 8.71 -5.43
CA PRO A 12 -25.93 9.12 -4.17
C PRO A 12 -26.25 7.94 -3.25
N ASP A 13 -26.34 6.72 -3.78
CA ASP A 13 -26.58 5.50 -3.00
C ASP A 13 -25.30 4.94 -2.35
N LEU A 14 -24.13 5.49 -2.66
CA LEU A 14 -22.85 5.04 -2.11
C LEU A 14 -22.69 5.55 -0.67
N SER A 15 -22.64 4.64 0.28
CA SER A 15 -22.38 4.95 1.69
C SER A 15 -20.94 5.40 1.92
N GLU A 16 -20.69 6.11 3.02
CA GLU A 16 -19.34 6.49 3.44
C GLU A 16 -18.43 5.26 3.62
N ARG A 17 -18.99 4.16 4.14
CA ARG A 17 -18.27 2.90 4.33
C ARG A 17 -17.84 2.27 3.01
N GLU A 18 -18.73 2.21 2.03
CA GLU A 18 -18.40 1.67 0.71
C GLU A 18 -17.36 2.54 0.01
N ARG A 19 -17.50 3.87 0.09
CA ARG A 19 -16.52 4.78 -0.49
C ARG A 19 -15.15 4.64 0.17
N ALA A 20 -15.10 4.52 1.50
CA ALA A 20 -13.86 4.26 2.22
C ALA A 20 -13.20 2.95 1.72
N CYS A 21 -13.97 1.86 1.62
CA CYS A 21 -13.44 0.57 1.13
C CYS A 21 -12.92 0.67 -0.31
N PHE A 22 -13.65 1.37 -1.18
CA PHE A 22 -13.26 1.61 -2.57
C PHE A 22 -11.93 2.37 -2.65
N GLU A 23 -11.81 3.46 -1.90
CA GLU A 23 -10.58 4.24 -1.81
C GLU A 23 -9.43 3.39 -1.28
N THR A 24 -9.62 2.58 -0.24
CA THR A 24 -8.60 1.64 0.26
C THR A 24 -8.09 0.71 -0.85
N GLY A 25 -8.99 0.14 -1.65
CA GLY A 25 -8.64 -0.72 -2.78
C GLY A 25 -7.76 -0.03 -3.81
N ILE A 26 -8.08 1.23 -4.16
CA ILE A 26 -7.26 2.05 -5.07
C ILE A 26 -5.83 2.18 -4.53
N LYS A 27 -5.68 2.47 -3.23
CA LYS A 27 -4.36 2.70 -2.63
C LYS A 27 -3.53 1.43 -2.60
N LEU A 28 -4.10 0.30 -2.18
CA LEU A 28 -3.40 -0.98 -2.14
C LEU A 28 -2.97 -1.45 -3.53
N GLY A 29 -3.86 -1.33 -4.52
CA GLY A 29 -3.54 -1.66 -5.92
C GLY A 29 -2.43 -0.78 -6.47
N THR A 30 -2.51 0.54 -6.23
CA THR A 30 -1.49 1.50 -6.65
C THR A 30 -0.14 1.18 -6.02
N LEU A 31 -0.10 0.94 -4.70
CA LEU A 31 1.12 0.61 -3.97
C LEU A 31 1.79 -0.65 -4.53
N TYR A 32 1.02 -1.71 -4.76
CA TYR A 32 1.55 -2.98 -5.29
C TYR A 32 2.16 -2.79 -6.69
N HIS A 33 1.43 -2.13 -7.59
CA HIS A 33 1.89 -1.97 -8.98
C HIS A 33 3.04 -0.97 -9.14
N ILE A 34 3.17 0.03 -8.25
CA ILE A 34 4.34 0.92 -8.24
C ILE A 34 5.60 0.17 -7.79
N LEU A 35 5.48 -0.68 -6.77
CA LEU A 35 6.63 -1.41 -6.22
C LEU A 35 7.07 -2.58 -7.11
N SER A 36 6.12 -3.27 -7.73
CA SER A 36 6.40 -4.50 -8.49
C SER A 36 7.36 -4.24 -9.65
N GLY A 37 8.45 -5.01 -9.71
CA GLY A 37 9.47 -4.92 -10.77
C GLY A 37 10.56 -3.89 -10.52
N ILE A 38 10.55 -3.16 -9.40
CA ILE A 38 11.68 -2.27 -9.04
C ILE A 38 12.92 -3.13 -8.76
N PRO A 39 14.08 -2.84 -9.39
CA PRO A 39 15.34 -3.49 -9.06
C PRO A 39 15.77 -3.17 -7.63
N ILE A 40 16.16 -4.21 -6.90
CA ILE A 40 16.55 -4.11 -5.49
C ILE A 40 17.72 -5.06 -5.22
N ARG A 41 18.45 -4.78 -4.14
CA ARG A 41 19.45 -5.67 -3.56
C ARG A 41 19.31 -5.65 -2.05
N ASN A 42 19.90 -6.64 -1.38
CA ASN A 42 19.91 -6.74 0.07
C ASN A 42 20.87 -5.71 0.69
N ASP A 43 20.55 -4.43 0.53
CA ASP A 43 21.25 -3.28 1.10
C ASP A 43 20.26 -2.42 1.86
N GLU A 44 20.49 -2.28 3.16
CA GLU A 44 19.59 -1.55 4.06
C GLU A 44 19.33 -0.11 3.64
N LYS A 45 20.33 0.62 3.14
CA LYS A 45 20.13 2.02 2.76
C LYS A 45 19.21 2.13 1.54
N ILE A 46 19.36 1.23 0.58
CA ILE A 46 18.52 1.16 -0.62
C ILE A 46 17.09 0.77 -0.25
N ILE A 47 16.93 -0.32 0.52
CA ILE A 47 15.61 -0.80 0.95
C ILE A 47 14.87 0.30 1.70
N ASN A 48 15.51 0.91 2.71
CA ASN A 48 14.89 1.99 3.49
C ASN A 48 14.56 3.23 2.64
N SER A 49 15.37 3.52 1.61
CA SER A 49 15.09 4.63 0.68
C SER A 49 13.85 4.37 -0.16
N ILE A 50 13.69 3.13 -0.66
CA ILE A 50 12.50 2.73 -1.43
C ILE A 50 11.26 2.78 -0.55
N GLU A 51 11.30 2.15 0.63
CA GLU A 51 10.18 2.14 1.58
C GLU A 51 9.70 3.56 1.88
N LYS A 52 10.59 4.45 2.33
CA LYS A 52 10.22 5.83 2.69
C LYS A 52 9.78 6.66 1.50
N GLY A 53 10.41 6.46 0.34
CA GLY A 53 10.07 7.17 -0.89
C GLY A 53 8.65 6.83 -1.35
N ILE A 54 8.32 5.54 -1.39
CA ILE A 54 6.98 5.09 -1.78
C ILE A 54 5.95 5.41 -0.70
N GLU A 55 6.26 5.27 0.59
CA GLU A 55 5.39 5.72 1.69
C GLU A 55 5.01 7.21 1.51
N SER A 56 6.00 8.06 1.23
CA SER A 56 5.77 9.49 0.99
C SER A 56 4.90 9.72 -0.24
N ALA A 57 5.12 9.00 -1.34
CA ALA A 57 4.31 9.13 -2.56
C ALA A 57 2.86 8.68 -2.33
N ILE A 58 2.64 7.56 -1.66
CA ILE A 58 1.28 7.05 -1.34
C ILE A 58 0.56 7.98 -0.35
N SER A 59 1.27 8.60 0.59
CA SER A 59 0.69 9.57 1.54
C SER A 59 0.07 10.81 0.88
N CYS A 60 0.46 11.13 -0.35
CA CYS A 60 -0.13 12.22 -1.13
C CYS A 60 -1.53 11.90 -1.67
N GLN A 61 -1.94 10.62 -1.65
CA GLN A 61 -3.27 10.23 -2.12
C GLN A 61 -4.38 10.66 -1.15
N PRO A 62 -5.60 10.94 -1.63
CA PRO A 62 -6.71 11.35 -0.78
C PRO A 62 -6.99 10.36 0.36
N PHE A 63 -7.31 10.90 1.54
CA PHE A 63 -7.77 10.17 2.73
C PHE A 63 -6.70 9.30 3.43
N VAL A 64 -5.49 9.20 2.89
CA VAL A 64 -4.40 8.46 3.54
C VAL A 64 -3.93 9.23 4.78
N LYS A 65 -3.95 8.57 5.93
CA LYS A 65 -3.45 9.12 7.20
C LYS A 65 -2.08 8.58 7.54
N SER A 66 -1.84 7.31 7.26
CA SER A 66 -0.52 6.71 7.34
C SER A 66 -0.41 5.53 6.39
N VAL A 67 0.80 5.30 5.91
CA VAL A 67 1.19 4.12 5.16
C VAL A 67 2.53 3.66 5.71
N LYS A 68 2.67 2.36 5.92
CA LYS A 68 3.92 1.72 6.29
C LYS A 68 4.21 0.61 5.30
N ILE A 69 5.41 0.60 4.75
CA ILE A 69 5.91 -0.42 3.84
C ILE A 69 7.09 -1.10 4.54
N HIS A 70 7.09 -2.43 4.45
CA HIS A 70 8.17 -3.29 4.88
C HIS A 70 8.48 -4.28 3.76
N LEU A 71 9.64 -4.15 3.14
CA LEU A 71 10.16 -5.13 2.19
C LEU A 71 10.87 -6.23 2.98
N VAL A 72 10.43 -7.47 2.87
CA VAL A 72 10.96 -8.59 3.68
C VAL A 72 12.38 -8.92 3.26
N ARG A 73 13.37 -8.53 4.08
CA ARG A 73 14.81 -8.63 3.80
C ARG A 73 15.25 -10.06 3.45
N ASP A 74 14.76 -11.04 4.21
CA ASP A 74 15.12 -12.45 4.05
C ASP A 74 14.66 -13.04 2.69
N LYS A 75 13.80 -12.33 1.97
CA LYS A 75 13.33 -12.71 0.63
C LYS A 75 14.06 -11.97 -0.50
N ILE A 76 15.09 -11.17 -0.17
CA ILE A 76 15.95 -10.45 -1.11
C ILE A 76 17.33 -11.14 -1.09
N LEU A 77 17.64 -11.86 -2.16
CA LEU A 77 18.85 -12.66 -2.34
C LEU A 77 20.01 -11.87 -2.96
N GLY A 78 19.72 -10.96 -3.89
CA GLY A 78 20.75 -10.21 -4.63
C GLY A 78 21.72 -9.48 -3.69
N ASN A 79 22.99 -9.91 -3.69
CA ASN A 79 24.01 -9.50 -2.71
C ASN A 79 25.17 -8.70 -3.34
N LYS A 80 25.08 -8.41 -4.64
CA LYS A 80 26.05 -7.62 -5.43
C LYS A 80 27.38 -8.34 -5.67
N GLU A 81 27.36 -9.67 -5.78
CA GLU A 81 28.52 -10.45 -6.21
C GLU A 81 28.97 -10.08 -7.65
N SER A 82 28.08 -9.50 -8.45
CA SER A 82 28.38 -8.90 -9.75
C SER A 82 27.49 -7.69 -10.05
N GLU A 83 27.77 -6.96 -11.14
CA GLU A 83 26.94 -5.84 -11.61
C GLU A 83 25.53 -6.29 -12.06
N PHE A 84 25.36 -7.57 -12.37
CA PHE A 84 24.07 -8.17 -12.78
C PHE A 84 23.32 -8.83 -11.61
N ASP A 85 23.91 -8.83 -10.42
CA ASP A 85 23.34 -9.50 -9.26
C ASP A 85 22.41 -8.54 -8.49
N TYR A 86 21.14 -8.55 -8.89
CA TYR A 86 20.03 -7.84 -8.26
C TYR A 86 18.75 -8.68 -8.36
N ASP A 87 17.81 -8.42 -7.45
CA ASP A 87 16.45 -8.97 -7.50
C ASP A 87 15.45 -7.91 -7.96
N GLU A 88 14.24 -8.34 -8.25
CA GLU A 88 13.11 -7.45 -8.43
C GLU A 88 12.16 -7.55 -7.23
N ILE A 89 11.59 -6.41 -6.82
CA ILE A 89 10.51 -6.44 -5.82
C ILE A 89 9.31 -7.18 -6.42
N THR A 90 8.93 -8.28 -5.77
CA THR A 90 7.74 -9.06 -6.11
C THR A 90 6.73 -9.04 -4.96
N GLY A 91 5.50 -9.47 -5.22
CA GLY A 91 4.45 -9.57 -4.19
C GLY A 91 4.84 -10.40 -2.96
N LYS A 92 5.80 -11.33 -3.08
CA LYS A 92 6.31 -12.13 -1.95
C LYS A 92 7.07 -11.29 -0.91
N ILE A 93 7.68 -10.19 -1.37
CA ILE A 93 8.57 -9.33 -0.60
C ILE A 93 7.78 -8.18 0.04
N ILE A 94 6.68 -7.74 -0.57
CA ILE A 94 5.94 -6.57 -0.13
C ILE A 94 5.06 -6.93 1.08
N GLN A 95 5.30 -6.23 2.19
CA GLN A 95 4.33 -6.06 3.27
C GLN A 95 3.98 -4.58 3.38
N ALA A 96 2.69 -4.27 3.47
CA ALA A 96 2.24 -2.90 3.69
C ALA A 96 1.03 -2.85 4.61
N GLU A 97 0.97 -1.79 5.40
CA GLU A 97 -0.18 -1.42 6.21
C GLU A 97 -0.59 0.01 5.84
N ILE A 98 -1.86 0.20 5.55
CA ILE A 98 -2.42 1.52 5.24
C ILE A 98 -3.57 1.83 6.19
N PHE A 99 -3.56 3.07 6.68
CA PHE A 99 -4.65 3.65 7.45
C PHE A 99 -5.24 4.80 6.65
N ILE A 100 -6.53 4.71 6.35
CA ILE A 100 -7.28 5.78 5.70
C ILE A 100 -8.42 6.27 6.59
N GLU A 101 -8.78 7.53 6.40
CA GLU A 101 -9.89 8.17 7.08
C GLU A 101 -10.72 8.94 6.06
N TYR A 102 -11.94 8.49 5.84
CA TYR A 102 -12.91 9.10 4.95
C TYR A 102 -14.17 9.44 5.74
N GLU A 103 -14.44 10.73 5.92
CA GLU A 103 -15.57 11.24 6.72
C GLU A 103 -15.63 10.60 8.13
N SER A 104 -16.70 9.85 8.44
CA SER A 104 -16.87 9.14 9.71
C SER A 104 -16.19 7.76 9.75
N ILE A 105 -15.60 7.29 8.67
CA ILE A 105 -15.07 5.92 8.54
C ILE A 105 -13.54 5.91 8.54
N ASN A 106 -13.00 5.08 9.42
CA ASN A 106 -11.58 4.72 9.46
C ASN A 106 -11.39 3.29 8.98
N ILE A 107 -10.42 3.07 8.09
CA ILE A 107 -10.07 1.72 7.60
C ILE A 107 -8.59 1.46 7.85
N LYS A 108 -8.31 0.29 8.42
CA LYS A 108 -6.98 -0.30 8.47
C LYS A 108 -6.95 -1.48 7.50
N ALA A 109 -5.99 -1.47 6.59
CA ALA A 109 -5.87 -2.50 5.56
C ALA A 109 -4.43 -2.90 5.33
N LYS A 110 -4.24 -4.10 4.79
CA LYS A 110 -2.94 -4.75 4.63
C LYS A 110 -2.77 -5.34 3.24
N LEU A 111 -1.50 -5.42 2.86
CA LEU A 111 -1.01 -6.22 1.75
C LEU A 111 0.13 -7.08 2.29
N GLU A 112 0.01 -8.40 2.20
CA GLU A 112 1.09 -9.32 2.56
C GLU A 112 0.97 -10.65 1.82
N TRP A 113 2.08 -11.38 1.74
CA TRP A 113 2.10 -12.72 1.19
C TRP A 113 1.46 -13.72 2.16
N VAL A 114 0.44 -14.44 1.70
CA VAL A 114 -0.23 -15.51 2.45
C VAL A 114 0.22 -16.85 1.87
N ASP A 115 0.95 -17.63 2.67
CA ASP A 115 1.56 -18.89 2.23
C ASP A 115 0.51 -19.94 1.86
N GLU A 116 -0.61 -20.02 2.59
CA GLU A 116 -1.70 -20.96 2.32
C GLU A 116 -2.40 -20.70 0.99
N LEU A 117 -2.34 -19.47 0.48
CA LEU A 117 -2.94 -19.06 -0.79
C LEU A 117 -1.91 -18.92 -1.90
N GLU A 118 -0.62 -19.00 -1.57
CA GLU A 118 0.50 -18.64 -2.45
C GLU A 118 0.25 -17.30 -3.18
N TYR A 119 -0.25 -16.30 -2.45
CA TYR A 119 -0.78 -15.07 -3.06
C TYR A 119 -0.49 -13.80 -2.21
N PRO A 120 -0.12 -12.67 -2.84
CA PRO A 120 -0.02 -11.38 -2.15
C PRO A 120 -1.42 -10.81 -1.91
N LEU A 121 -2.01 -11.16 -0.76
CA LEU A 121 -3.39 -10.82 -0.44
C LEU A 121 -3.50 -9.37 0.01
N MET A 122 -4.42 -8.64 -0.61
CA MET A 122 -4.89 -7.34 -0.16
C MET A 122 -6.19 -7.52 0.60
N TYR A 123 -6.28 -6.99 1.81
CA TYR A 123 -7.50 -7.12 2.60
C TYR A 123 -7.67 -5.97 3.59
N ILE A 124 -8.93 -5.73 3.96
CA ILE A 124 -9.28 -4.80 5.04
C ILE A 124 -9.21 -5.58 6.36
N GLU A 125 -8.32 -5.16 7.25
CA GLU A 125 -8.17 -5.74 8.59
C GLU A 125 -9.26 -5.23 9.53
N GLU A 126 -9.58 -3.94 9.45
CA GLU A 126 -10.54 -3.30 10.36
C GLU A 126 -11.28 -2.14 9.70
N ILE A 127 -12.56 -1.99 10.03
CA ILE A 127 -13.39 -0.82 9.72
C ILE A 127 -13.95 -0.29 11.03
N LYS A 128 -13.78 1.00 11.32
CA LYS A 128 -14.31 1.68 12.49
C LYS A 128 -15.09 2.94 12.09
N GLU A 129 -16.22 3.16 12.73
CA GLU A 129 -16.93 4.43 12.72
C GLU A 129 -16.36 5.35 13.82
N LYS A 130 -16.14 6.62 13.50
CA LYS A 130 -15.77 7.64 14.50
C LYS A 130 -16.95 7.85 15.44
N ALA A 131 -16.68 7.76 16.74
CA ALA A 131 -17.65 8.07 17.80
C ALA A 131 -18.03 9.55 17.81
#